data_AF-A0A4Q3L3Q1-F1
#
_entry.id   AF-A0A4Q3L3Q1-F1
#
_cell.length_a   1.000
_cell.length_b   1.000
_cell.length_c   1.000
_cell.angle_alpha   90.00
_cell.angle_beta   90.00
_cell.angle_gamma   90.00
#
_symmetry.space_group_name_H-M   'P 1'
#
loop_
_entity.id
_entity.type
_entity.pdbx_description
1 polymer ?
#
loop_
_entity_poly.entity_id
_entity_poly.type
_entity_poly.pdbx_seq_one_letter_code
_entity_poly.pdbx_strand_id
1 'polypeptide(L)'
;FGGHILSHDFVEAALLRRAGWAIHMMPAVEGSYEEGPPSLADVAVRDRRWCQGNLQHAAVLPTRGLHWVSRLHLMMGIGAYGTAPLWLAFLLTGIILSLEAHFVLPNYFPSGPSLFPRWPVVDPVRSMWLFIITMAVLLGPKLLATLAGLLRGPERRAFGGGVRLIASVLTETILAALIAPIAMLTQSAAVISILSGRDGGWQPQRRDDGAIVWSDILRTYLPHTMAGLALGITSALVSIPLLLWMSPVVVGLVLAIPLASLTSRRSAGSALARIGLLGTPEERNQLPVLANVTRASAEYIELADPVASLFTDPALLAAHRTMLPPPRQHGEAYDTSLLIARAKLEDSTSFNGARTLLTKQELAAALTDAPCLDRLLALTT
;
A
#
# COMPACT_ATOMS: atom_id res chain seq x y z
N PHE A 1 -6.02 -19.35 -5.94
CA PHE A 1 -6.18 -18.31 -4.90
C PHE A 1 -7.66 -18.20 -4.56
N GLY A 2 -7.99 -18.04 -3.29
CA GLY A 2 -9.36 -18.10 -2.75
C GLY A 2 -9.31 -17.84 -1.25
N GLY A 3 -10.45 -17.92 -0.56
CA GLY A 3 -10.54 -17.62 0.88
C GLY A 3 -11.38 -16.37 1.16
N HIS A 4 -11.22 -15.79 2.35
CA HIS A 4 -11.92 -14.55 2.71
C HIS A 4 -11.56 -13.42 1.74
N ILE A 5 -12.58 -12.62 1.38
CA ILE A 5 -12.41 -11.48 0.48
C ILE A 5 -11.69 -10.38 1.25
N LEU A 6 -10.45 -10.08 0.85
CA LEU A 6 -9.63 -9.09 1.56
C LEU A 6 -10.17 -7.67 1.36
N SER A 7 -10.57 -7.32 0.13
CA SER A 7 -11.21 -6.05 -0.23
C SER A 7 -12.74 -6.21 -0.25
N HIS A 8 -13.31 -6.49 0.93
CA HIS A 8 -14.75 -6.77 1.10
C HIS A 8 -15.61 -5.52 0.95
N ASP A 9 -15.09 -4.34 1.29
CA ASP A 9 -15.69 -3.03 1.12
C ASP A 9 -16.32 -2.79 -0.28
N PHE A 10 -15.59 -3.15 -1.34
CA PHE A 10 -16.12 -3.04 -2.72
C PHE A 10 -17.30 -3.98 -2.98
N VAL A 11 -17.23 -5.19 -2.42
CA VAL A 11 -18.24 -6.23 -2.59
C VAL A 11 -19.49 -5.89 -1.79
N GLU A 12 -19.32 -5.42 -0.55
CA GLU A 12 -20.42 -4.96 0.30
C GLU A 12 -21.17 -3.79 -0.33
N ALA A 13 -20.46 -2.78 -0.84
CA ALA A 13 -21.09 -1.68 -1.56
C ALA A 13 -21.87 -2.16 -2.80
N ALA A 14 -21.33 -3.15 -3.53
CA ALA A 14 -22.02 -3.75 -4.67
C ALA A 14 -23.27 -4.55 -4.26
N LEU A 15 -23.23 -5.25 -3.12
CA LEU A 15 -24.34 -6.02 -2.58
C LEU A 15 -25.45 -5.11 -2.02
N LEU A 16 -25.09 -4.03 -1.31
CA LEU A 16 -26.02 -3.00 -0.87
C LEU A 16 -26.75 -2.37 -2.06
N ARG A 17 -26.00 -2.00 -3.11
CA ARG A 17 -26.60 -1.48 -4.34
C ARG A 17 -27.52 -2.49 -5.01
N ARG A 18 -27.13 -3.77 -5.04
CA ARG A 18 -27.98 -4.85 -5.54
C ARG A 18 -29.27 -5.01 -4.72
N ALA A 19 -29.23 -4.75 -3.42
CA ALA A 19 -30.40 -4.76 -2.55
C ALA A 19 -31.28 -3.49 -2.67
N GLY A 20 -30.96 -2.58 -3.60
CA GLY A 20 -31.76 -1.37 -3.87
C GLY A 20 -31.30 -0.12 -3.12
N TRP A 21 -30.21 -0.20 -2.34
CA TRP A 21 -29.66 0.97 -1.66
C TRP A 21 -28.87 1.87 -2.59
N ALA A 22 -28.94 3.18 -2.37
CA ALA A 22 -28.06 4.14 -3.02
C ALA A 22 -26.72 4.20 -2.30
N ILE A 23 -25.62 4.23 -3.08
CA ILE A 23 -24.26 4.37 -2.57
C ILE A 23 -23.73 5.73 -3.01
N HIS A 24 -23.34 6.56 -2.03
CA HIS A 24 -22.86 7.91 -2.24
C HIS A 24 -21.41 8.03 -1.75
N MET A 25 -20.53 8.58 -2.59
CA MET A 25 -19.20 9.01 -2.16
C MET A 25 -19.30 10.46 -1.69
N MET A 26 -18.84 10.74 -0.47
CA MET A 26 -18.89 12.08 0.13
C MET A 26 -17.46 12.61 0.32
N PRO A 27 -16.79 13.07 -0.76
CA PRO A 27 -15.39 13.49 -0.71
C PRO A 27 -15.15 14.78 0.09
N ALA A 28 -16.22 15.51 0.41
CA ALA A 28 -16.17 16.75 1.20
C ALA A 28 -16.21 16.52 2.72
N VAL A 29 -16.32 15.27 3.18
CA VAL A 29 -16.30 14.95 4.61
C VAL A 29 -14.85 14.96 5.09
N GLU A 30 -14.52 15.95 5.91
CA GLU A 30 -13.22 16.10 6.56
C GLU A 30 -13.19 15.35 7.91
N GLY A 31 -12.01 15.30 8.54
CA GLY A 31 -11.85 14.77 9.91
C GLY A 31 -11.41 13.32 10.01
N SER A 32 -11.01 12.69 8.90
CA SER A 32 -10.25 11.44 8.92
C SER A 32 -8.75 11.74 8.97
N TYR A 33 -8.07 11.25 10.01
CA TYR A 33 -6.64 11.45 10.24
C TYR A 33 -5.88 10.13 10.20
N GLU A 34 -6.23 9.27 9.26
CA GLU A 34 -5.51 8.01 9.06
C GLU A 34 -4.12 8.23 8.48
N GLU A 35 -3.12 7.57 9.07
CA GLU A 35 -1.76 7.63 8.59
C GLU A 35 -1.49 6.59 7.49
N GLY A 36 -0.66 6.98 6.52
CA GLY A 36 -0.15 6.08 5.50
C GLY A 36 0.93 5.13 6.02
N PRO A 37 1.29 4.09 5.26
CA PRO A 37 2.41 3.22 5.61
C PRO A 37 3.72 4.03 5.60
N PRO A 38 4.60 3.87 6.60
CA PRO A 38 5.77 4.74 6.79
C PRO A 38 6.93 4.46 5.82
N SER A 39 6.85 3.39 5.02
CA SER A 39 7.90 3.01 4.09
C SER A 39 7.41 2.37 2.81
N LEU A 40 8.25 2.34 1.78
CA LEU A 40 7.94 1.63 0.53
C LEU A 40 7.69 0.14 0.74
N ALA A 41 8.37 -0.49 1.72
CA ALA A 41 8.14 -1.89 2.03
C ALA A 41 6.75 -2.11 2.65
N ASP A 42 6.34 -1.23 3.57
CA ASP A 42 5.00 -1.30 4.18
C ASP A 42 3.90 -0.99 3.16
N VAL A 43 4.16 -0.04 2.25
CA VAL A 43 3.29 0.21 1.09
C VAL A 43 3.17 -1.06 0.25
N ALA A 44 4.26 -1.75 -0.09
CA ALA A 44 4.25 -2.97 -0.88
C ALA A 44 3.48 -4.12 -0.19
N VAL A 45 3.62 -4.28 1.13
CA VAL A 45 2.87 -5.27 1.91
C VAL A 45 1.37 -4.96 1.90
N ARG A 46 1.00 -3.70 2.11
CA ARG A 46 -0.40 -3.26 2.02
C ARG A 46 -0.96 -3.46 0.61
N ASP A 47 -0.21 -3.02 -0.40
CA ASP A 47 -0.61 -3.10 -1.80
C ASP A 47 -0.73 -4.56 -2.29
N ARG A 48 0.07 -5.50 -1.78
CA ARG A 48 -0.11 -6.92 -2.04
C ARG A 48 -1.47 -7.44 -1.56
N ARG A 49 -1.94 -7.01 -0.38
CA ARG A 49 -3.27 -7.40 0.14
C ARG A 49 -4.38 -6.83 -0.73
N TRP A 50 -4.26 -5.57 -1.13
CA TRP A 50 -5.20 -4.94 -2.07
C TRP A 50 -5.17 -5.62 -3.44
N CYS A 51 -4.01 -5.97 -3.97
CA CYS A 51 -3.85 -6.72 -5.21
C CYS A 51 -4.60 -8.06 -5.14
N GLN A 52 -4.40 -8.83 -4.07
CA GLN A 52 -5.10 -10.10 -3.89
C GLN A 52 -6.62 -9.90 -3.76
N GLY A 53 -7.07 -8.92 -2.97
CA GLY A 53 -8.49 -8.58 -2.84
C GLY A 53 -9.14 -8.19 -4.17
N ASN A 54 -8.47 -7.37 -4.96
CA ASN A 54 -8.95 -6.95 -6.28
C ASN A 54 -8.97 -8.12 -7.27
N LEU A 55 -7.95 -8.98 -7.29
CA LEU A 55 -7.97 -10.19 -8.14
C LEU A 55 -9.07 -11.18 -7.73
N GLN A 56 -9.39 -11.29 -6.44
CA GLN A 56 -10.52 -12.10 -5.95
C GLN A 56 -11.88 -11.61 -6.49
N HIS A 57 -12.02 -10.31 -6.80
CA HIS A 57 -13.26 -9.77 -7.37
C HIS A 57 -13.61 -10.37 -8.73
N ALA A 58 -12.67 -10.98 -9.45
CA ALA A 58 -12.95 -11.71 -10.68
C ALA A 58 -13.97 -12.85 -10.47
N ALA A 59 -13.94 -13.51 -9.30
CA ALA A 59 -14.91 -14.54 -8.93
C ALA A 59 -16.28 -13.95 -8.53
N VAL A 60 -16.32 -12.69 -8.08
CA VAL A 60 -17.55 -11.98 -7.71
C VAL A 60 -18.25 -11.39 -8.95
N LEU A 61 -17.48 -11.00 -9.95
CA LEU A 61 -17.97 -10.38 -11.19
C LEU A 61 -19.17 -11.11 -11.83
N PRO A 62 -19.20 -12.45 -12.01
CA PRO A 62 -20.32 -13.15 -12.64
C PRO A 62 -21.61 -13.21 -11.78
N THR A 63 -21.61 -12.70 -10.55
CA THR A 63 -22.78 -12.71 -9.66
C THR A 63 -24.00 -12.06 -10.32
N ARG A 64 -25.13 -12.77 -10.34
CA ARG A 64 -26.39 -12.26 -10.91
C ARG A 64 -26.95 -11.09 -10.10
N GLY A 65 -27.55 -10.12 -10.79
CA GLY A 65 -28.20 -8.96 -10.17
C GLY A 65 -27.27 -7.83 -9.75
N LEU A 66 -25.95 -7.94 -9.92
CA LEU A 66 -25.05 -6.80 -9.73
C LEU A 66 -25.29 -5.73 -10.80
N HIS A 67 -25.44 -4.48 -10.36
CA HIS A 67 -25.56 -3.30 -11.21
C HIS A 67 -24.31 -3.11 -12.07
N TRP A 68 -24.45 -2.59 -13.29
CA TRP A 68 -23.34 -2.44 -14.24
C TRP A 68 -22.21 -1.56 -13.71
N VAL A 69 -22.54 -0.47 -13.01
CA VAL A 69 -21.55 0.41 -12.33
C VAL A 69 -20.72 -0.37 -11.29
N SER A 70 -21.34 -1.26 -10.51
CA SER A 70 -20.61 -2.09 -9.55
C SER A 70 -19.67 -3.06 -10.27
N ARG A 71 -20.09 -3.65 -11.40
CA ARG A 71 -19.22 -4.49 -12.23
C ARG A 71 -18.04 -3.69 -12.78
N LEU A 72 -18.28 -2.49 -13.29
CA LEU A 72 -17.24 -1.60 -13.78
C LEU A 72 -16.25 -1.27 -12.66
N HIS A 73 -16.73 -0.99 -11.44
CA HIS A 73 -15.85 -0.71 -10.30
C HIS A 73 -14.94 -1.89 -9.95
N LEU A 74 -15.49 -3.11 -9.91
CA LEU A 74 -14.71 -4.34 -9.69
C LEU A 74 -13.72 -4.58 -10.84
N MET A 75 -14.12 -4.34 -12.10
CA MET A 75 -13.23 -4.46 -13.26
C MET A 75 -12.09 -3.44 -13.25
N MET A 76 -12.35 -2.21 -12.83
CA MET A 76 -11.31 -1.19 -12.67
C MET A 76 -10.29 -1.60 -11.60
N GLY A 77 -10.76 -2.16 -10.49
CA GLY A 77 -9.89 -2.70 -9.43
C GLY A 77 -8.98 -3.84 -9.93
N ILE A 78 -9.56 -4.83 -10.63
CA ILE A 78 -8.80 -5.92 -11.27
C ILE A 78 -7.79 -5.35 -12.29
N GLY A 79 -8.26 -4.44 -13.14
CA GLY A 79 -7.47 -3.83 -14.21
C GLY A 79 -6.29 -3.02 -13.67
N ALA A 80 -6.47 -2.30 -12.56
CA ALA A 80 -5.42 -1.48 -11.94
C ALA A 80 -4.17 -2.29 -11.54
N TYR A 81 -4.35 -3.57 -11.17
CA TYR A 81 -3.21 -4.47 -10.90
C TYR A 81 -2.77 -5.25 -12.14
N GLY A 82 -3.67 -5.50 -13.08
CA GLY A 82 -3.33 -6.14 -14.36
C GLY A 82 -2.46 -5.27 -15.28
N THR A 83 -2.51 -3.94 -15.15
CA THR A 83 -1.69 -3.01 -15.94
C THR A 83 -0.21 -3.10 -15.62
N ALA A 84 0.19 -3.42 -14.39
CA ALA A 84 1.60 -3.55 -14.01
C ALA A 84 2.36 -4.63 -14.81
N PRO A 85 1.92 -5.90 -14.86
CA PRO A 85 2.58 -6.91 -15.70
C PRO A 85 2.43 -6.63 -17.20
N LEU A 86 1.36 -5.98 -17.65
CA LEU A 86 1.23 -5.53 -19.04
C LEU A 86 2.26 -4.46 -19.39
N TRP A 87 2.52 -3.52 -18.48
CA TRP A 87 3.56 -2.51 -18.68
C TRP A 87 4.95 -3.14 -18.71
N LEU A 88 5.24 -4.08 -17.80
CA LEU A 88 6.49 -4.84 -17.84
C LEU A 88 6.64 -5.62 -19.15
N ALA A 89 5.60 -6.30 -19.60
CA ALA A 89 5.59 -7.01 -20.89
C ALA A 89 5.82 -6.05 -22.06
N PHE A 90 5.16 -4.88 -22.06
CA PHE A 90 5.36 -3.84 -23.07
C PHE A 90 6.83 -3.38 -23.14
N LEU A 91 7.48 -3.16 -22.00
CA LEU A 91 8.90 -2.79 -21.96
C LEU A 91 9.81 -3.91 -22.50
N LEU A 92 9.56 -5.16 -22.09
CA LEU A 92 10.32 -6.32 -22.56
C LEU A 92 10.15 -6.54 -24.07
N THR A 93 8.93 -6.48 -24.58
CA THR A 93 8.64 -6.57 -26.01
C THR A 93 9.32 -5.44 -26.77
N GLY A 94 9.31 -4.21 -26.25
CA GLY A 94 10.03 -3.08 -26.85
C GLY A 94 11.53 -3.33 -27.00
N ILE A 95 12.16 -3.92 -25.98
CA ILE A 95 13.59 -4.30 -26.03
C ILE A 95 13.83 -5.42 -27.02
N ILE A 96 12.98 -6.46 -27.04
CA ILE A 96 13.09 -7.58 -27.98
C ILE A 96 12.98 -7.07 -29.43
N LEU A 97 12.00 -6.23 -29.73
CA LEU A 97 11.86 -5.62 -31.05
C LEU A 97 13.04 -4.74 -31.41
N SER A 98 13.61 -4.01 -30.45
CA SER A 98 14.82 -3.21 -30.69
C SER A 98 16.06 -4.08 -30.93
N LEU A 99 16.17 -5.24 -30.27
CA LEU A 99 17.22 -6.23 -30.51
C LEU A 99 17.06 -6.85 -31.90
N GLU A 100 15.84 -7.23 -32.27
CA GLU A 100 15.52 -7.76 -33.60
C GLU A 100 15.89 -6.75 -34.68
N ALA A 101 15.47 -5.49 -34.54
CA ALA A 101 15.81 -4.44 -35.50
C ALA A 101 17.32 -4.14 -35.60
N HIS A 102 18.09 -4.44 -34.56
CA HIS A 102 19.54 -4.26 -34.55
C HIS A 102 20.29 -5.44 -35.19
N PHE A 103 19.84 -6.67 -34.95
CA PHE A 103 20.56 -7.88 -35.37
C PHE A 103 19.97 -8.57 -36.60
N VAL A 104 18.69 -8.35 -36.93
CA VAL A 104 18.01 -8.93 -38.09
C VAL A 104 17.95 -7.91 -39.21
N LEU A 105 18.57 -8.23 -40.35
CA LEU A 105 18.46 -7.38 -41.53
C LEU A 105 17.00 -7.36 -42.02
N PRO A 106 16.43 -6.18 -42.31
CA PRO A 106 15.08 -6.11 -42.84
C PRO A 106 14.96 -6.90 -44.15
N ASN A 107 14.02 -7.84 -44.21
CA ASN A 107 13.73 -8.56 -45.44
C ASN A 107 12.81 -7.72 -46.34
N TYR A 108 13.41 -6.86 -47.17
CA TYR A 108 12.69 -6.00 -48.10
C TYR A 108 11.94 -6.78 -49.20
N PHE A 109 12.34 -8.03 -49.47
CA PHE A 109 11.80 -8.89 -50.51
C PHE A 109 11.43 -10.28 -49.95
N PRO A 110 10.33 -10.38 -49.18
CA PRO A 110 9.86 -11.67 -48.68
C PRO A 110 9.51 -12.61 -49.84
N SER A 111 9.68 -13.92 -49.63
CA SER A 111 9.35 -14.95 -50.62
C SER A 111 7.87 -14.93 -50.97
N GLY A 112 7.55 -14.34 -52.13
CA GLY A 112 6.19 -14.18 -52.67
C GLY A 112 6.15 -13.09 -53.75
N PRO A 113 5.10 -13.01 -54.58
CA PRO A 113 4.97 -11.95 -55.58
C PRO A 113 4.78 -10.60 -54.89
N SER A 114 5.77 -9.71 -55.03
CA SER A 114 5.68 -8.32 -54.58
C SER A 114 6.18 -7.40 -55.69
N LEU A 115 5.37 -6.41 -56.07
CA LEU A 115 5.73 -5.41 -57.08
C LEU A 115 6.69 -4.33 -56.52
N PHE A 116 6.74 -4.17 -55.19
CA PHE A 116 7.54 -3.17 -54.50
C PHE A 116 8.21 -3.74 -53.25
N PRO A 117 9.36 -3.20 -52.82
CA PRO A 117 9.98 -3.57 -51.55
C PRO A 117 9.09 -3.18 -50.37
N ARG A 118 9.06 -4.02 -49.33
CA ARG A 118 8.39 -3.70 -48.06
C ARG A 118 9.36 -2.94 -47.16
N TRP A 119 9.13 -1.64 -47.01
CA TRP A 119 9.90 -0.80 -46.09
C TRP A 119 9.38 -0.96 -44.66
N PRO A 120 10.25 -1.06 -43.65
CA PRO A 120 9.86 -0.92 -42.26
C PRO A 120 9.25 0.47 -42.05
N VAL A 121 7.96 0.54 -41.67
CA VAL A 121 7.28 1.82 -41.43
C VAL A 121 7.31 2.13 -39.93
N VAL A 122 8.18 3.06 -39.54
CA VAL A 122 8.09 3.75 -38.24
C VAL A 122 7.45 5.10 -38.51
N ASP A 123 6.27 5.35 -37.95
CA ASP A 123 5.56 6.63 -38.10
C ASP A 123 5.83 7.51 -36.86
N PRO A 124 6.83 8.41 -36.91
CA PRO A 124 7.23 9.23 -35.76
C PRO A 124 6.12 10.19 -35.32
N VAL A 125 5.26 10.63 -36.25
CA VAL A 125 4.17 11.57 -35.95
C VAL A 125 3.10 10.87 -35.13
N ARG A 126 2.72 9.64 -35.49
CA ARG A 126 1.78 8.84 -34.69
C ARG A 126 2.36 8.49 -33.32
N SER A 127 3.64 8.11 -33.24
CA SER A 127 4.31 7.85 -31.97
C SER A 127 4.34 9.10 -31.06
N MET A 128 4.56 10.28 -31.63
CA MET A 128 4.50 11.55 -30.90
C MET A 128 3.09 11.84 -30.35
N TRP A 129 2.04 11.68 -31.16
CA TRP A 129 0.67 11.87 -30.70
C TRP A 129 0.27 10.87 -29.61
N LEU A 130 0.66 9.60 -29.76
CA LEU A 130 0.45 8.60 -28.72
C LEU A 130 1.13 9.00 -27.41
N PHE A 131 2.37 9.50 -27.48
CA PHE A 131 3.08 10.01 -26.31
C PHE A 131 2.37 11.21 -25.67
N ILE A 132 1.97 12.21 -26.45
CA ILE A 132 1.27 13.40 -25.95
C ILE A 132 -0.04 13.02 -25.25
N ILE A 133 -0.85 12.16 -25.88
CA ILE A 133 -2.13 11.70 -25.30
C ILE A 133 -1.86 10.93 -24.01
N THR A 134 -0.85 10.05 -23.98
CA THR A 134 -0.48 9.29 -22.79
C THR A 134 -0.05 10.22 -21.65
N MET A 135 0.80 11.21 -21.93
CA MET A 135 1.24 12.20 -20.93
C MET A 135 0.09 13.07 -20.44
N ALA A 136 -0.83 13.46 -21.32
CA ALA A 136 -2.01 14.24 -20.95
C ALA A 136 -2.94 13.45 -20.01
N VAL A 137 -3.16 12.16 -20.27
CA VAL A 137 -3.96 11.29 -19.38
C VAL A 137 -3.24 11.06 -18.05
N LEU A 138 -1.93 10.82 -18.07
CA LEU A 138 -1.14 10.51 -16.89
C LEU A 138 -0.96 11.72 -15.95
N LEU A 139 -0.69 12.89 -16.51
CA LEU A 139 -0.38 14.11 -15.75
C LEU A 139 -1.56 15.07 -15.64
N GLY A 140 -2.59 14.92 -16.48
CA GLY A 140 -3.75 15.81 -16.55
C GLY A 140 -4.44 16.05 -15.20
N PRO A 141 -4.84 15.00 -14.46
CA PRO A 141 -5.49 15.18 -13.16
C PRO A 141 -4.62 15.96 -12.17
N LYS A 142 -3.30 15.70 -12.16
CA LYS A 142 -2.33 16.40 -11.30
C LYS A 142 -2.17 17.87 -11.70
N LEU A 143 -2.14 18.17 -13.00
CA LEU A 143 -2.11 19.54 -13.52
C LEU A 143 -3.39 20.30 -13.17
N LEU A 144 -4.57 19.67 -13.31
CA LEU A 144 -5.86 20.26 -12.94
C LEU A 144 -5.95 20.54 -11.44
N ALA A 145 -5.51 19.60 -10.60
CA ALA A 145 -5.48 19.78 -9.15
C ALA A 145 -4.54 20.93 -8.75
N THR A 146 -3.37 21.00 -9.37
CA THR A 146 -2.41 22.10 -9.13
C THR A 146 -2.99 23.44 -9.55
N LEU A 147 -3.63 23.52 -10.72
CA LEU A 147 -4.28 24.74 -11.19
C LEU A 147 -5.42 25.16 -10.25
N ALA A 148 -6.28 24.23 -9.84
CA ALA A 148 -7.35 24.50 -8.89
C ALA A 148 -6.80 25.05 -7.56
N GLY A 149 -5.75 24.43 -7.01
CA GLY A 149 -5.09 24.89 -5.79
C GLY A 149 -4.41 26.26 -5.94
N LEU A 150 -3.88 26.60 -7.12
CA LEU A 150 -3.29 27.92 -7.39
C LEU A 150 -4.36 29.02 -7.51
N LEU A 151 -5.52 28.70 -8.07
CA LEU A 151 -6.64 29.64 -8.24
C LEU A 151 -7.39 29.88 -6.93
N ARG A 152 -7.41 28.90 -6.01
CA ARG A 152 -8.07 29.02 -4.71
C ARG A 152 -7.12 29.60 -3.66
N GLY A 153 -7.31 30.89 -3.36
CA GLY A 153 -6.50 31.64 -2.40
C GLY A 153 -6.29 30.95 -1.03
N PRO A 154 -7.33 30.40 -0.37
CA PRO A 154 -7.19 29.68 0.90
C PRO A 154 -6.31 28.44 0.78
N GLU A 155 -6.57 27.55 -0.19
CA GLU A 155 -5.78 26.33 -0.43
C GLU A 155 -4.32 26.68 -0.73
N ARG A 156 -4.08 27.62 -1.64
CA ARG A 156 -2.74 28.11 -1.99
C ARG A 156 -1.95 28.56 -0.76
N ARG A 157 -2.59 29.31 0.15
CA ARG A 157 -1.96 29.79 1.39
C ARG A 157 -1.71 28.65 2.37
N ALA A 158 -2.62 27.68 2.45
CA ALA A 158 -2.47 26.51 3.29
C ALA A 158 -1.23 25.66 2.92
N PHE A 159 -0.92 25.54 1.62
CA PHE A 159 0.32 24.91 1.13
C PHE A 159 1.58 25.81 1.25
N GLY A 160 1.46 27.01 1.83
CA GLY A 160 2.57 27.95 1.99
C GLY A 160 2.91 28.79 0.76
N GLY A 161 1.99 28.88 -0.22
CA GLY A 161 2.09 29.72 -1.41
C GLY A 161 2.22 28.95 -2.73
N GLY A 162 2.02 29.65 -3.85
CA GLY A 162 2.01 29.02 -5.18
C GLY A 162 3.36 28.42 -5.61
N VAL A 163 4.48 29.08 -5.29
CA VAL A 163 5.82 28.57 -5.62
C VAL A 163 6.11 27.26 -4.90
N ARG A 164 5.78 27.17 -3.60
CA ARG A 164 5.97 25.94 -2.82
C ARG A 164 5.06 24.81 -3.27
N LEU A 165 3.82 25.13 -3.66
CA LEU A 165 2.90 24.16 -4.26
C LEU A 165 3.47 23.57 -5.55
N ILE A 166 3.92 24.41 -6.49
CA ILE A 166 4.50 23.96 -7.76
C ILE A 166 5.77 23.15 -7.51
N ALA A 167 6.68 23.64 -6.65
CA ALA A 167 7.90 22.92 -6.32
C ALA A 167 7.59 21.55 -5.69
N SER A 168 6.59 21.47 -4.81
CA SER A 168 6.16 20.20 -4.19
C SER A 168 5.62 19.23 -5.23
N VAL A 169 4.76 19.69 -6.15
CA VAL A 169 4.21 18.86 -7.24
C VAL A 169 5.31 18.36 -8.17
N LEU A 170 6.31 19.19 -8.48
CA LEU A 170 7.46 18.77 -9.30
C LEU A 170 8.32 17.74 -8.57
N THR A 171 8.67 17.99 -7.30
CA THR A 171 9.45 17.05 -6.49
C THR A 171 8.72 15.71 -6.33
N GLU A 172 7.43 15.73 -6.01
CA GLU A 172 6.61 14.52 -5.92
C GLU A 172 6.51 13.82 -7.27
N THR A 173 6.35 14.53 -8.38
CA THR A 173 6.28 13.91 -9.72
C THR A 173 7.58 13.19 -10.07
N ILE A 174 8.74 13.78 -9.76
CA ILE A 174 10.04 13.15 -9.96
C ILE A 174 10.17 11.90 -9.08
N LEU A 175 9.84 12.01 -7.79
CA LEU A 175 9.90 10.87 -6.86
C LEU A 175 8.94 9.75 -7.29
N ALA A 176 7.71 10.08 -7.66
CA ALA A 176 6.71 9.13 -8.13
C ALA A 176 7.16 8.44 -9.43
N ALA A 177 7.74 9.19 -10.38
CA ALA A 177 8.28 8.61 -11.61
C ALA A 177 9.45 7.64 -11.35
N LEU A 178 10.31 7.94 -10.37
CA LEU A 178 11.41 7.04 -9.97
C LEU A 178 10.92 5.80 -9.21
N ILE A 179 9.85 5.94 -8.42
CA ILE A 179 9.25 4.83 -7.65
C ILE A 179 8.38 3.93 -8.54
N ALA A 180 7.76 4.46 -9.59
CA ALA A 180 6.81 3.72 -10.44
C ALA A 180 7.39 2.41 -11.03
N PRO A 181 8.63 2.33 -11.55
CA PRO A 181 9.25 1.07 -11.97
C PRO A 181 9.40 0.04 -10.85
N ILE A 182 9.71 0.51 -9.63
CA ILE A 182 9.84 -0.35 -8.44
C ILE A 182 8.46 -0.95 -8.10
N ALA A 183 7.43 -0.10 -8.11
CA ALA A 183 6.05 -0.53 -7.92
C ALA A 183 5.60 -1.51 -9.00
N MET A 184 5.92 -1.24 -10.28
CA MET A 184 5.60 -2.12 -11.41
C MET A 184 6.16 -3.54 -11.21
N LEU A 185 7.45 -3.69 -10.87
CA LEU A 185 8.04 -5.01 -10.64
C LEU A 185 7.40 -5.71 -9.43
N THR A 186 7.15 -4.96 -8.37
CA THR A 186 6.57 -5.48 -7.12
C THR A 186 5.12 -5.96 -7.35
N GLN A 187 4.31 -5.17 -8.03
CA GLN A 187 2.93 -5.51 -8.40
C GLN A 187 2.89 -6.67 -9.39
N SER A 188 3.77 -6.68 -10.40
CA SER A 188 3.88 -7.81 -11.35
C SER A 188 4.21 -9.11 -10.63
N ALA A 189 5.19 -9.10 -9.74
CA ALA A 189 5.55 -10.26 -8.92
C ALA A 189 4.40 -10.68 -8.00
N ALA A 190 3.67 -9.72 -7.40
CA ALA A 190 2.52 -9.99 -6.57
C ALA A 190 1.40 -10.69 -7.37
N VAL A 191 1.04 -10.16 -8.54
CA VAL A 191 0.03 -10.75 -9.44
C VAL A 191 0.42 -12.18 -9.82
N ILE A 192 1.65 -12.40 -10.30
CA ILE A 192 2.14 -13.73 -10.69
C ILE A 192 2.07 -14.71 -9.51
N SER A 193 2.51 -14.27 -8.32
CA SER A 193 2.49 -15.08 -7.10
C SER A 193 1.07 -15.46 -6.67
N ILE A 194 0.13 -14.52 -6.71
CA ILE A 194 -1.28 -14.74 -6.35
C ILE A 194 -1.94 -15.69 -7.35
N LEU A 195 -1.75 -15.48 -8.64
CA LEU A 195 -2.29 -16.36 -9.69
C LEU A 195 -1.70 -17.78 -9.60
N SER A 196 -0.46 -17.91 -9.13
CA SER A 196 0.20 -19.20 -8.84
C SER A 196 -0.31 -19.88 -7.56
N GLY A 197 -1.27 -19.28 -6.85
CA GLY A 197 -1.90 -19.86 -5.66
C GLY A 197 -1.20 -19.57 -4.33
N ARG A 198 -0.17 -18.71 -4.30
CA ARG A 198 0.51 -18.33 -3.05
C ARG A 198 -0.27 -17.22 -2.34
N ASP A 199 -0.90 -17.56 -1.22
CA ASP A 199 -1.58 -16.60 -0.35
C ASP A 199 -0.55 -15.76 0.42
N GLY A 200 -0.76 -14.45 0.49
CA GLY A 200 0.03 -13.56 1.34
C GLY A 200 -0.39 -13.54 2.81
N GLY A 201 -1.63 -13.95 3.09
CA GLY A 201 -2.25 -13.83 4.41
C GLY A 201 -2.40 -12.38 4.91
N TRP A 202 -2.98 -12.24 6.10
CA TRP A 202 -3.05 -10.94 6.80
C TRP A 202 -1.82 -10.78 7.70
N GLN A 203 -0.76 -10.18 7.16
CA GLN A 203 0.42 -9.86 7.97
C GLN A 203 0.15 -8.62 8.84
N PRO A 204 0.53 -8.64 10.14
CA PRO A 204 0.35 -7.49 11.01
C PRO A 204 1.13 -6.29 10.47
N GLN A 205 0.46 -5.15 10.36
CA GLN A 205 1.07 -3.90 9.91
C GLN A 205 1.95 -3.34 11.02
N ARG A 206 3.20 -3.00 10.71
CA ARG A 206 4.06 -2.26 11.63
C ARG A 206 3.57 -0.80 11.64
N ARG A 207 3.03 -0.36 12.78
CA ARG A 207 2.51 1.01 12.99
C ARG A 207 3.52 1.95 13.65
N ASP A 208 4.64 1.43 14.12
CA ASP A 208 5.72 2.24 14.71
C ASP A 208 6.75 2.66 13.66
N ASP A 209 7.19 3.92 13.75
CA ASP A 209 8.31 4.59 13.05
C ASP A 209 9.70 3.95 13.30
N GLY A 210 9.76 2.68 13.72
CA GLY A 210 11.00 1.98 13.97
C GLY A 210 11.86 1.96 12.71
N ALA A 211 13.10 2.47 12.81
CA ALA A 211 14.04 2.50 11.70
C ALA A 211 14.15 1.12 11.03
N ILE A 212 13.90 1.07 9.72
CA ILE A 212 14.03 -0.16 8.95
C ILE A 212 15.50 -0.57 8.96
N VAL A 213 15.76 -1.84 9.27
CA VAL A 213 17.12 -2.37 9.28
C VAL A 213 17.64 -2.33 7.84
N TRP A 214 18.82 -1.74 7.64
CA TRP A 214 19.40 -1.56 6.31
C TRP A 214 19.55 -2.89 5.53
N SER A 215 19.82 -3.99 6.24
CA SER A 215 19.88 -5.34 5.66
C SER A 215 18.57 -5.75 5.00
N ASP A 216 17.43 -5.34 5.54
CA ASP A 216 16.11 -5.72 5.04
C ASP A 216 15.79 -4.93 3.78
N ILE A 217 16.18 -3.65 3.73
CA ILE A 217 16.10 -2.82 2.51
C ILE A 217 16.94 -3.45 1.40
N LEU A 218 18.19 -3.80 1.69
CA LEU A 218 19.08 -4.43 0.71
C LEU A 218 18.46 -5.73 0.16
N ARG A 219 18.06 -6.65 1.03
CA ARG A 219 17.48 -7.94 0.60
C ARG A 219 16.21 -7.76 -0.23
N THR A 220 15.38 -6.78 0.13
CA THR A 220 14.09 -6.54 -0.54
C THR A 220 14.28 -5.90 -1.91
N TYR A 221 15.19 -4.92 -2.05
CA TYR A 221 15.32 -4.09 -3.26
C TYR A 221 16.53 -4.42 -4.14
N LEU A 222 17.38 -5.38 -3.73
CA LEU A 222 18.46 -5.90 -4.58
C LEU A 222 17.94 -6.49 -5.91
N PRO A 223 16.87 -7.30 -5.95
CA PRO A 223 16.33 -7.80 -7.22
C PRO A 223 15.91 -6.68 -8.18
N HIS A 224 15.30 -5.60 -7.66
CA HIS A 224 14.91 -4.44 -8.47
C HIS A 224 16.12 -3.71 -9.04
N THR A 225 17.15 -3.51 -8.20
CA THR A 225 18.41 -2.88 -8.62
C THR A 225 19.10 -3.70 -9.70
N MET A 226 19.17 -5.03 -9.51
CA MET A 226 19.75 -5.94 -10.49
C MET A 226 18.95 -5.96 -11.81
N ALA A 227 17.62 -5.92 -11.75
CA ALA A 227 16.78 -5.79 -12.94
C ALA A 227 17.05 -4.47 -13.68
N GLY A 228 17.20 -3.36 -12.96
CA GLY A 228 17.58 -2.07 -13.52
C GLY A 228 18.95 -2.09 -14.20
N LEU A 229 19.94 -2.70 -13.56
CA LEU A 229 21.29 -2.86 -14.13
C LEU A 229 21.27 -3.72 -15.40
N ALA A 230 20.59 -4.88 -15.35
CA ALA A 230 20.45 -5.74 -16.52
C ALA A 230 19.76 -5.00 -17.67
N LEU A 231 18.66 -4.31 -17.38
CA LEU A 231 17.92 -3.51 -18.36
C LEU A 231 18.78 -2.40 -18.97
N GLY A 232 19.54 -1.69 -18.13
CA GLY A 232 20.45 -0.63 -18.57
C GLY A 232 21.58 -1.16 -19.44
N ILE A 233 22.23 -2.26 -19.04
CA ILE A 233 23.30 -2.89 -19.82
C ILE A 233 22.76 -3.38 -21.16
N THR A 234 21.64 -4.12 -21.17
CA THR A 234 21.03 -4.59 -22.42
C THR A 234 20.69 -3.42 -23.32
N SER A 235 20.06 -2.36 -22.80
CA SER A 235 19.70 -1.19 -23.61
C SER A 235 20.94 -0.49 -24.19
N ALA A 236 22.00 -0.36 -23.40
CA ALA A 236 23.27 0.25 -23.82
C ALA A 236 23.97 -0.57 -24.92
N LEU A 237 23.89 -1.91 -24.84
CA LEU A 237 24.45 -2.81 -25.85
C LEU A 237 23.70 -2.73 -27.18
N VAL A 238 22.39 -2.40 -27.18
CA VAL A 238 21.62 -2.19 -28.42
C VAL A 238 21.91 -0.83 -29.02
N SER A 239 21.67 0.25 -28.26
CA SER A 239 21.95 1.62 -28.72
C SER A 239 21.82 2.65 -27.58
N ILE A 240 22.59 3.73 -27.66
CA ILE A 240 22.48 4.86 -26.71
C ILE A 240 21.09 5.51 -26.73
N PRO A 241 20.43 5.75 -27.89
CA PRO A 241 19.06 6.26 -27.91
C PRO A 241 18.05 5.39 -27.14
N LEU A 242 18.17 4.05 -27.23
CA LEU A 242 17.30 3.15 -26.46
C LEU A 242 17.57 3.29 -24.96
N LEU A 243 18.84 3.34 -24.55
CA LEU A 243 19.19 3.56 -23.14
C LEU A 243 18.61 4.87 -22.60
N LEU A 244 18.73 5.96 -23.36
CA LEU A 244 18.20 7.27 -22.98
C LEU A 244 16.67 7.24 -22.90
N TRP A 245 16.01 6.56 -23.83
CA TRP A 245 14.56 6.35 -23.80
C TRP A 245 14.11 5.54 -22.58
N MET A 246 14.86 4.49 -22.23
CA MET A 246 14.58 3.63 -21.08
C MET A 246 15.07 4.22 -19.74
N SER A 247 15.76 5.36 -19.77
CA SER A 247 16.45 5.92 -18.61
C SER A 247 15.54 6.18 -17.41
N PRO A 248 14.28 6.65 -17.52
CA PRO A 248 13.44 6.85 -16.33
C PRO A 248 13.19 5.53 -15.59
N VAL A 249 13.01 4.43 -16.35
CA VAL A 249 12.81 3.09 -15.79
C VAL A 249 14.11 2.56 -15.20
N VAL A 250 15.21 2.64 -15.94
CA VAL A 250 16.53 2.16 -15.51
C VAL A 250 17.00 2.89 -14.26
N VAL A 251 16.92 4.22 -14.24
CA VAL A 251 17.34 5.05 -13.10
C VAL A 251 16.48 4.76 -11.88
N GLY A 252 15.16 4.67 -12.03
CA GLY A 252 14.26 4.32 -10.92
C GLY A 252 14.59 2.95 -10.31
N LEU A 253 14.85 1.94 -11.14
CA LEU A 253 15.20 0.60 -10.69
C LEU A 253 16.60 0.51 -10.06
N VAL A 254 17.62 1.10 -10.70
CA VAL A 254 19.00 1.12 -10.17
C VAL A 254 19.06 1.87 -8.84
N LEU A 255 18.26 2.92 -8.68
CA LEU A 255 18.16 3.68 -7.44
C LEU A 255 17.16 3.08 -6.43
N ALA A 256 16.66 1.86 -6.61
CA ALA A 256 15.63 1.30 -5.73
C ALA A 256 16.06 1.25 -4.25
N ILE A 257 17.29 0.79 -3.96
CA ILE A 257 17.85 0.76 -2.61
C ILE A 257 17.99 2.16 -1.99
N PRO A 258 18.69 3.13 -2.63
CA PRO A 258 18.82 4.47 -2.06
C PRO A 258 17.48 5.21 -1.96
N LEU A 259 16.56 5.02 -2.91
CA LEU A 259 15.22 5.60 -2.84
C LEU A 259 14.46 5.03 -1.64
N ALA A 260 14.40 3.71 -1.50
CA ALA A 260 13.72 3.07 -0.37
C ALA A 260 14.28 3.55 0.97
N SER A 261 15.61 3.66 1.11
CA SER A 261 16.19 4.20 2.33
C SER A 261 15.93 5.69 2.53
N LEU A 262 15.92 6.50 1.47
CA LEU A 262 15.71 7.95 1.60
C LEU A 262 14.27 8.22 2.01
N THR A 263 13.31 7.55 1.37
CA THR A 263 11.88 7.73 1.63
C THR A 263 11.43 7.16 2.97
N SER A 264 12.17 6.19 3.54
CA SER A 264 11.86 5.62 4.85
C SER A 264 12.48 6.40 6.03
N ARG A 265 13.25 7.46 5.78
CA ARG A 265 13.92 8.23 6.83
C ARG A 265 13.07 9.43 7.24
N ARG A 266 12.66 9.44 8.52
CA ARG A 266 11.99 10.59 9.14
C ARG A 266 12.78 11.90 8.95
N SER A 267 14.10 11.85 9.06
CA SER A 267 14.96 13.03 8.87
C SER A 267 14.88 13.65 7.46
N ALA A 268 14.68 12.84 6.42
CA ALA A 268 14.50 13.33 5.06
C ALA A 268 13.15 14.05 4.91
N GLY A 269 12.07 13.45 5.44
CA GLY A 269 10.76 14.09 5.51
C GLY A 269 10.79 15.40 6.28
N SER A 270 11.40 15.41 7.48
CA SER A 270 11.55 16.63 8.29
C SER A 270 12.42 17.70 7.62
N ALA A 271 13.40 17.33 6.78
CA ALA A 271 14.18 18.29 6.01
C ALA A 271 13.33 18.97 4.92
N LEU A 272 12.53 18.20 4.18
CA LEU A 272 11.60 18.70 3.17
C LEU A 272 10.52 19.59 3.79
N ALA A 273 9.96 19.17 4.92
CA ALA A 273 8.99 19.96 5.67
C ALA A 273 9.56 21.31 6.15
N ARG A 274 10.83 21.34 6.61
CA ARG A 274 11.51 22.58 7.03
C ARG A 274 11.68 23.60 5.92
N ILE A 275 11.98 23.15 4.69
CA ILE A 275 12.03 24.04 3.51
C ILE A 275 10.63 24.31 2.92
N GLY A 276 9.59 23.68 3.50
CA GLY A 276 8.21 23.91 3.17
C GLY A 276 7.71 23.17 1.93
N LEU A 277 8.39 22.08 1.54
CA LEU A 277 8.01 21.20 0.44
C LEU A 277 7.34 19.93 0.95
N LEU A 278 6.43 19.39 0.14
CA LEU A 278 5.73 18.11 0.37
C LEU A 278 4.94 18.03 1.69
N GLY A 279 4.67 19.17 2.33
CA GLY A 279 3.86 19.23 3.54
C GLY A 279 2.38 19.43 3.24
N THR A 280 1.52 18.81 4.03
CA THR A 280 0.07 18.99 3.92
C THR A 280 -0.41 20.24 4.68
N PRO A 281 -1.60 20.78 4.37
CA PRO A 281 -2.23 21.85 5.15
C PRO A 281 -2.33 21.52 6.65
N GLU A 282 -2.63 20.26 6.98
CA GLU A 282 -2.83 19.76 8.34
C GLU A 282 -1.51 19.67 9.13
N GLU A 283 -0.40 19.39 8.45
CA GLU A 283 0.94 19.42 9.07
C GLU A 283 1.42 20.85 9.34
N ARG A 284 1.03 21.82 8.50
CA ARG A 284 1.37 23.23 8.70
C ARG A 284 0.47 23.91 9.74
N ASN A 285 -0.81 23.59 9.71
CA ASN A 285 -1.82 24.15 10.61
C ASN A 285 -2.30 23.03 11.53
N GLN A 286 -1.59 22.82 12.63
CA GLN A 286 -1.91 21.74 13.57
C GLN A 286 -3.34 21.87 14.07
N LEU A 287 -4.15 20.85 13.77
CA LEU A 287 -5.56 20.81 14.15
C LEU A 287 -5.69 20.52 15.65
N PRO A 288 -6.65 21.14 16.36
CA PRO A 288 -6.83 20.92 17.79
C PRO A 288 -7.03 19.45 18.18
N VAL A 289 -7.71 18.68 17.32
CA VAL A 289 -7.91 17.24 17.52
C VAL A 289 -6.58 16.49 17.55
N LEU A 290 -5.67 16.78 16.62
CA LEU A 290 -4.36 16.13 16.58
C LEU A 290 -3.51 16.51 17.79
N ALA A 291 -3.53 17.79 18.21
CA ALA A 291 -2.86 18.24 19.42
C ALA A 291 -3.38 17.52 20.68
N ASN A 292 -4.70 17.35 20.79
CA ASN A 292 -5.32 16.62 21.90
C ASN A 292 -4.93 15.13 21.88
N VAL A 293 -4.92 14.49 20.72
CA VAL A 293 -4.49 13.10 20.58
C VAL A 293 -3.02 12.96 20.97
N THR A 294 -2.12 13.81 20.48
CA THR A 294 -0.70 13.76 20.85
C THR A 294 -0.51 13.89 22.37
N ARG A 295 -1.24 14.81 23.00
CA ARG A 295 -1.21 14.99 24.46
C ARG A 295 -1.71 13.75 25.20
N ALA A 296 -2.88 13.22 24.81
CA ALA A 296 -3.46 12.03 25.42
C ALA A 296 -2.61 10.77 25.19
N SER A 297 -1.97 10.64 24.03
CA SER A 297 -1.04 9.53 23.74
C SER A 297 0.23 9.61 24.58
N ALA A 298 0.75 10.81 24.84
CA ALA A 298 1.87 10.98 25.77
C ALA A 298 1.50 10.56 27.19
N GLU A 299 0.32 10.95 27.67
CA GLU A 299 -0.25 10.51 28.95
C GLU A 299 -0.44 8.97 29.00
N TYR A 300 -0.83 8.34 27.87
CA TYR A 300 -1.00 6.88 27.78
C TYR A 300 0.32 6.10 27.79
N ILE A 301 1.39 6.62 27.16
CA ILE A 301 2.71 5.99 27.12
C ILE A 301 3.36 5.92 28.52
N GLU A 302 2.96 6.81 29.43
CA GLU A 302 3.44 6.80 30.83
C GLU A 302 2.84 5.66 31.69
N LEU A 303 1.89 4.87 31.18
CA LEU A 303 1.41 3.65 31.85
C LEU A 303 2.47 2.55 31.77
N ALA A 304 3.41 2.56 32.72
CA ALA A 304 4.51 1.60 32.80
C ALA A 304 4.05 0.12 32.86
N ASP A 305 2.83 -0.13 33.36
CA ASP A 305 2.22 -1.46 33.41
C ASP A 305 0.69 -1.43 33.18
N PRO A 306 0.22 -1.50 31.92
CA PRO A 306 -1.20 -1.35 31.58
C PRO A 306 -2.10 -2.40 32.25
N VAL A 307 -1.59 -3.61 32.48
CA VAL A 307 -2.37 -4.69 33.10
C VAL A 307 -2.53 -4.44 34.60
N ALA A 308 -1.49 -3.93 35.27
CA ALA A 308 -1.63 -3.52 36.66
C ALA A 308 -2.58 -2.32 36.78
N SER A 309 -2.47 -1.34 35.89
CA SER A 309 -3.37 -0.18 35.85
C SER A 309 -4.84 -0.55 35.66
N LEU A 310 -5.12 -1.58 34.85
CA LEU A 310 -6.47 -2.13 34.69
C LEU A 310 -7.08 -2.59 36.02
N PHE A 311 -6.27 -3.17 36.91
CA PHE A 311 -6.76 -3.66 38.20
C PHE A 311 -6.74 -2.60 39.31
N THR A 312 -5.98 -1.51 39.15
CA THR A 312 -5.96 -0.42 40.13
C THR A 312 -6.96 0.69 39.84
N ASP A 313 -7.46 0.81 38.60
CA ASP A 313 -8.48 1.80 38.21
C ASP A 313 -9.87 1.13 38.05
N PRO A 314 -10.82 1.38 38.97
CA PRO A 314 -12.17 0.80 38.90
C PRO A 314 -12.96 1.21 37.66
N ALA A 315 -12.74 2.43 37.16
CA ALA A 315 -13.44 2.91 35.96
C ALA A 315 -12.93 2.19 34.71
N LEU A 316 -11.61 1.98 34.62
CA LEU A 316 -10.98 1.23 33.54
C LEU A 316 -11.41 -0.24 33.56
N LEU A 317 -11.45 -0.88 34.75
CA LEU A 317 -11.92 -2.25 34.90
C LEU A 317 -13.38 -2.42 34.49
N ALA A 318 -14.24 -1.48 34.90
CA ALA A 318 -15.66 -1.48 34.53
C ALA A 318 -15.82 -1.33 33.01
N ALA A 319 -15.11 -0.40 32.38
CA ALA A 319 -15.12 -0.22 30.93
C ALA A 319 -14.64 -1.49 30.21
N HIS A 320 -13.53 -2.08 30.64
CA HIS A 320 -12.99 -3.32 30.06
C HIS A 320 -13.99 -4.48 30.16
N ARG A 321 -14.68 -4.64 31.29
CA ARG A 321 -15.74 -5.64 31.46
C ARG A 321 -16.89 -5.47 30.47
N THR A 322 -17.28 -4.23 30.13
CA THR A 322 -18.33 -3.98 29.13
C THR A 322 -17.90 -4.31 27.71
N MET A 323 -16.59 -4.36 27.43
CA MET A 323 -16.02 -4.67 26.12
C MET A 323 -15.71 -6.16 25.95
N LEU A 324 -15.94 -6.99 26.97
CA LEU A 324 -15.68 -8.42 26.87
C LEU A 324 -16.58 -9.07 25.81
N PRO A 325 -16.04 -10.00 25.01
CA PRO A 325 -16.84 -10.76 24.08
C PRO A 325 -17.90 -11.59 24.82
N PRO A 326 -19.04 -11.90 24.17
CA PRO A 326 -20.03 -12.78 24.75
C PRO A 326 -19.41 -14.17 25.03
N PRO A 327 -19.93 -14.91 26.02
CA PRO A 327 -19.43 -16.23 26.34
C PRO A 327 -19.55 -17.18 25.14
N ARG A 328 -18.54 -18.05 24.99
CA ARG A 328 -18.46 -19.04 23.91
C ARG A 328 -19.75 -19.86 23.81
N GLN A 329 -20.24 -20.04 22.59
CA GLN A 329 -21.41 -20.87 22.31
C GLN A 329 -21.03 -22.33 22.07
N HIS A 330 -21.98 -23.24 22.25
CA HIS A 330 -21.77 -24.65 21.99
C HIS A 330 -21.52 -24.89 20.49
N GLY A 331 -20.42 -25.59 20.16
CA GLY A 331 -20.01 -25.88 18.78
C GLY A 331 -18.92 -24.97 18.22
N GLU A 332 -18.57 -23.86 18.90
CA GLU A 332 -17.44 -23.03 18.50
C GLU A 332 -16.09 -23.71 18.79
N ALA A 333 -15.09 -23.44 17.96
CA ALA A 333 -13.74 -23.96 18.15
C ALA A 333 -13.14 -23.54 19.49
N TYR A 334 -12.31 -24.39 20.08
CA TYR A 334 -11.63 -24.10 21.33
C TYR A 334 -10.43 -23.18 21.09
N ASP A 335 -10.34 -22.10 21.86
CA ASP A 335 -9.12 -21.30 21.96
C ASP A 335 -8.14 -22.00 22.91
N THR A 336 -7.03 -22.49 22.35
CA THR A 336 -5.99 -23.20 23.10
C THR A 336 -5.27 -22.29 24.08
N SER A 337 -5.06 -21.01 23.73
CA SER A 337 -4.42 -20.04 24.63
C SER A 337 -5.31 -19.74 25.83
N LEU A 338 -6.62 -19.62 25.63
CA LEU A 338 -7.56 -19.41 26.74
C LEU A 338 -7.62 -20.62 27.68
N LEU A 339 -7.67 -21.84 27.14
CA LEU A 339 -7.70 -23.07 27.95
C LEU A 339 -6.45 -23.22 28.80
N ILE A 340 -5.27 -22.99 28.21
CA ILE A 340 -3.99 -23.03 28.93
C ILE A 340 -3.93 -21.91 29.98
N ALA A 341 -4.39 -20.72 29.63
CA ALA A 341 -4.42 -19.59 30.56
C ALA A 341 -5.29 -19.89 31.78
N ARG A 342 -6.49 -20.47 31.60
CA ARG A 342 -7.36 -20.90 32.70
C ARG A 342 -6.67 -21.86 33.65
N ALA A 343 -6.06 -22.93 33.12
CA ALA A 343 -5.36 -23.91 33.93
C ALA A 343 -4.19 -23.28 34.74
N LYS A 344 -3.38 -22.43 34.09
CA LYS A 344 -2.29 -21.71 34.76
C LYS A 344 -2.78 -20.75 35.84
N LEU A 345 -3.94 -20.13 35.66
CA LEU A 345 -4.55 -19.21 36.62
C LEU A 345 -5.16 -19.93 37.82
N GLU A 346 -5.62 -21.17 37.66
CA GLU A 346 -6.06 -22.02 38.77
C GLU A 346 -4.88 -22.36 39.69
N ASP A 347 -3.74 -22.72 39.11
CA ASP A 347 -2.49 -23.04 39.84
C ASP A 347 -1.78 -21.82 40.45
N SER A 348 -2.14 -20.62 40.03
CA SER A 348 -1.51 -19.38 40.48
C SER A 348 -2.08 -18.91 41.83
N THR A 349 -1.20 -18.49 42.74
CA THR A 349 -1.54 -17.96 44.07
C THR A 349 -1.37 -16.46 44.21
N SER A 350 -0.73 -15.81 43.22
CA SER A 350 -0.55 -14.36 43.19
C SER A 350 -0.54 -13.83 41.76
N PHE A 351 -0.89 -12.55 41.59
CA PHE A 351 -0.90 -11.89 40.28
C PHE A 351 0.48 -11.89 39.61
N ASN A 352 1.56 -11.59 40.35
CA ASN A 352 2.92 -11.62 39.80
C ASN A 352 3.36 -13.04 39.38
N GLY A 353 2.92 -14.06 40.12
CA GLY A 353 3.14 -15.47 39.74
C GLY A 353 2.44 -15.82 38.43
N ALA A 354 1.15 -15.48 38.32
CA ALA A 354 0.36 -15.68 37.10
C ALA A 354 0.99 -14.96 35.90
N ARG A 355 1.39 -13.70 36.07
CA ARG A 355 2.00 -12.88 35.01
C ARG A 355 3.31 -13.47 34.46
N THR A 356 4.08 -14.16 35.32
CA THR A 356 5.35 -14.78 34.92
C THR A 356 5.12 -16.12 34.21
N LEU A 357 4.04 -16.83 34.55
CA LEU A 357 3.68 -18.13 33.96
C LEU A 357 2.95 -18.00 32.61
N LEU A 358 2.19 -16.92 32.43
CA LEU A 358 1.41 -16.67 31.23
C LEU A 358 2.28 -16.09 30.11
N THR A 359 2.16 -16.64 28.92
CA THR A 359 2.69 -16.00 27.70
C THR A 359 1.84 -14.78 27.35
N LYS A 360 2.34 -13.91 26.47
CA LYS A 360 1.58 -12.73 26.01
C LYS A 360 0.23 -13.11 25.37
N GLN A 361 0.18 -14.19 24.60
CA GLN A 361 -1.06 -14.68 23.98
C GLN A 361 -2.05 -15.22 25.02
N GLU A 362 -1.56 -15.99 26.00
CA GLU A 362 -2.38 -16.53 27.08
C GLU A 362 -2.92 -15.43 28.00
N LEU A 363 -2.10 -14.44 28.35
CA LEU A 363 -2.53 -13.28 29.14
C LEU A 363 -3.58 -12.46 28.39
N ALA A 364 -3.38 -12.22 27.10
CA ALA A 364 -4.38 -11.54 26.27
C ALA A 364 -5.70 -12.32 26.23
N ALA A 365 -5.65 -13.64 26.02
CA ALA A 365 -6.83 -14.50 26.03
C ALA A 365 -7.56 -14.48 27.39
N ALA A 366 -6.80 -14.54 28.50
CA ALA A 366 -7.35 -14.43 29.86
C ALA A 366 -8.03 -13.08 30.11
N LEU A 367 -7.44 -11.98 29.64
CA LEU A 367 -8.04 -10.64 29.78
C LEU A 367 -9.32 -10.48 28.95
N THR A 368 -9.54 -11.29 27.92
CA THR A 368 -10.76 -11.29 27.09
C THR A 368 -11.85 -12.25 27.56
N ASP A 369 -11.67 -12.94 28.69
CA ASP A 369 -12.63 -13.89 29.23
C ASP A 369 -13.03 -13.51 30.66
N ALA A 370 -14.34 -13.34 30.90
CA ALA A 370 -14.83 -12.84 32.19
C ALA A 370 -14.38 -13.69 33.39
N PRO A 371 -14.50 -15.04 33.38
CA PRO A 371 -13.99 -15.88 34.48
C PRO A 371 -12.49 -15.73 34.73
N CYS A 372 -11.67 -15.71 33.68
CA CYS A 372 -10.23 -15.49 33.80
C CYS A 372 -9.89 -14.12 34.38
N LEU A 373 -10.57 -13.07 33.91
CA LEU A 373 -10.39 -11.70 34.39
C LEU A 373 -10.73 -11.59 35.88
N ASP A 374 -11.82 -12.21 36.32
CA ASP A 374 -12.23 -12.24 37.72
C ASP A 374 -11.22 -13.01 38.58
N ARG A 375 -10.67 -14.11 38.06
CA ARG A 375 -9.59 -14.85 38.73
C ARG A 375 -8.32 -14.02 38.85
N LEU A 376 -7.91 -13.32 37.79
CA LEU A 376 -6.77 -12.42 37.82
C LEU A 376 -6.95 -11.30 38.85
N LEU A 377 -8.14 -10.70 38.93
CA LEU A 377 -8.47 -9.68 39.92
C LEU A 377 -8.39 -10.24 41.35
N ALA A 378 -8.93 -11.44 41.59
CA ALA A 378 -8.85 -12.09 42.90
C ALA A 378 -7.41 -12.43 43.33
N LEU A 379 -6.46 -12.51 42.40
CA LEU A 379 -5.04 -12.72 42.68
C LEU A 379 -4.26 -11.41 42.94
N THR A 380 -4.89 -10.25 42.75
CA THR A 380 -4.32 -8.93 43.05
C THR A 380 -4.64 -8.43 44.46
N THR A 381 -5.71 -8.95 45.06
CA THR A 381 -6.08 -8.79 46.48
C THR A 381 -5.41 -9.86 47.33
#